data_AF-A0A0L7KMR3-F1
#
_entry.id   AF-A0A0L7KMR3-F1
#
_cell.length_a   1.000
_cell.length_b   1.000
_cell.length_c   1.000
_cell.angle_alpha   90.00
_cell.angle_beta   90.00
_cell.angle_gamma   90.00
#
_symmetry.space_group_name_H-M   'P 1'
#
loop_
_entity.id
_entity.type
_entity.pdbx_description
1 polymer ?
#
loop_
_entity_poly.entity_id
_entity_poly.type
_entity_poly.pdbx_seq_one_letter_code
_entity_poly.pdbx_strand_id
1 'polypeptide(L)'
;MTGADELKDLKAKRASIKGRLTTFEKYLDELKPLVTISKLRCHETKTRLKKLEGLFEEYDLIQTSIEVKQENPENQIERESSENRFYKCMAEAQEIIDKYKNVIDALTGSAASVIASLELSSRNYDIAWKLLCDRYNDKRKLVCTHLKAMFDAPITSEASSLRSLADHIAKHLRALSTLGEKTDNWDSLIIFLFSAKLDSVTSIKWEEYKGSLSEVPNLEIFYAFLRMRADVLEATAASSSEH
;
A
#
# COMPACT_ATOMS: atom_id res chain seq x y z
N MET A 1 -35.73 29.59 31.82
CA MET A 1 -35.08 29.59 30.49
C MET A 1 -36.19 29.40 29.47
N THR A 2 -36.24 30.20 28.40
CA THR A 2 -37.26 30.00 27.36
C THR A 2 -36.84 28.86 26.42
N GLY A 3 -37.78 28.24 25.70
CA GLY A 3 -37.45 27.19 24.73
C GLY A 3 -36.50 27.65 23.62
N ALA A 4 -36.48 28.96 23.32
CA ALA A 4 -35.55 29.57 22.38
C ALA A 4 -34.10 29.64 22.92
N ASP A 5 -33.94 29.89 24.23
CA ASP A 5 -32.63 29.93 24.88
C ASP A 5 -31.99 28.53 24.89
N GLU A 6 -32.77 27.50 25.19
CA GLU A 6 -32.31 26.11 25.17
C GLU A 6 -31.83 25.66 23.78
N LEU A 7 -32.59 26.00 22.73
CA LEU A 7 -32.21 25.64 21.36
C LEU A 7 -30.92 26.34 20.93
N LYS A 8 -30.74 27.60 21.32
CA LYS A 8 -29.51 28.36 21.06
C LYS A 8 -28.31 27.71 21.73
N ASP A 9 -28.45 27.29 22.98
CA ASP A 9 -27.39 26.62 23.73
C ASP A 9 -27.01 25.26 23.11
N LEU A 10 -28.01 24.47 22.68
CA LEU A 10 -27.76 23.20 22.00
C LEU A 10 -26.98 23.41 20.69
N LYS A 11 -27.37 24.39 19.87
CA LYS A 11 -26.66 24.72 18.63
C LYS A 11 -25.23 25.18 18.89
N ALA A 12 -25.00 25.95 19.95
CA ALA A 12 -23.66 26.37 20.36
C ALA A 12 -22.79 25.18 20.81
N LYS A 13 -23.35 24.24 21.59
CA LYS A 13 -22.66 23.00 21.98
C LYS A 13 -22.31 22.14 20.77
N ARG A 14 -23.25 21.97 19.82
CA ARG A 14 -23.01 21.27 18.55
C ARG A 14 -21.84 21.89 17.78
N ALA A 15 -21.83 23.22 17.63
CA ALA A 15 -20.75 23.93 16.95
C ALA A 15 -19.39 23.71 17.63
N SER A 16 -19.35 23.74 18.97
CA SER A 16 -18.14 23.45 19.75
C SER A 16 -17.61 22.01 19.50
N ILE A 17 -18.50 21.02 19.46
CA ILE A 17 -18.11 19.64 19.15
C ILE A 17 -17.57 19.53 17.71
N LYS A 18 -18.23 20.13 16.72
CA LYS A 18 -17.75 20.17 15.33
C LYS A 18 -16.38 20.85 15.19
N GLY A 19 -16.10 21.88 16.01
CA GLY A 19 -14.78 22.51 16.09
C GLY A 19 -13.70 21.56 16.62
N ARG A 20 -14.02 20.76 17.64
CA ARG A 20 -13.12 19.73 18.18
C ARG A 20 -12.87 18.60 17.18
N LEU A 21 -13.91 18.15 16.45
CA LEU A 21 -13.78 17.21 15.34
C LEU A 21 -12.82 17.75 14.27
N THR A 22 -12.98 19.00 13.86
CA THR A 22 -12.10 19.66 12.88
C THR A 22 -10.64 19.75 13.37
N THR A 23 -10.43 19.91 14.68
CA THR A 23 -9.09 19.90 15.28
C THR A 23 -8.46 18.51 15.20
N PHE A 24 -9.25 17.45 15.38
CA PHE A 24 -8.78 16.08 15.25
C PHE A 24 -8.49 15.69 13.80
N GLU A 25 -9.31 16.14 12.84
CA GLU A 25 -9.05 15.98 11.39
C GLU A 25 -7.67 16.52 11.02
N LYS A 26 -7.35 17.75 11.43
CA LYS A 26 -6.04 18.37 11.17
C LYS A 26 -4.89 17.55 11.76
N TYR A 27 -5.08 17.00 12.96
CA TYR A 27 -4.10 16.11 13.58
C TYR A 27 -3.88 14.84 12.74
N LEU A 28 -4.92 14.24 12.19
CA LEU A 28 -4.78 13.06 11.31
C LEU A 28 -4.10 13.42 9.99
N ASP A 29 -4.40 14.59 9.42
CA ASP A 29 -3.76 15.04 8.17
C ASP A 29 -2.24 15.21 8.31
N GLU A 30 -1.75 15.63 9.49
CA GLU A 30 -0.32 15.66 9.81
C GLU A 30 0.33 14.27 9.85
N LEU A 31 -0.45 13.21 10.07
CA LEU A 31 0.04 11.82 10.13
C LEU A 31 -0.04 11.09 8.79
N LYS A 32 -0.94 11.49 7.88
CA LYS A 32 -1.13 10.85 6.56
C LYS A 32 0.13 10.69 5.70
N PRO A 33 1.05 11.68 5.59
CA PRO A 33 2.23 11.51 4.76
C PRO A 33 3.28 10.57 5.37
N LEU A 34 3.10 10.16 6.63
CA LEU A 34 4.08 9.33 7.33
C LEU A 34 3.90 7.86 6.95
N VAL A 35 5.00 7.22 6.54
CA VAL A 35 5.04 5.77 6.26
C VAL A 35 4.75 4.96 7.53
N THR A 36 5.18 5.46 8.69
CA THR A 36 4.86 4.90 10.02
C THR A 36 4.89 6.01 11.08
N ILE A 37 4.28 5.77 12.25
CA ILE A 37 4.28 6.69 13.40
C ILE A 37 5.04 6.11 14.59
N SER A 38 5.53 6.95 15.50
CA SER A 38 6.20 6.47 16.71
C SER A 38 5.23 5.85 17.74
N LYS A 39 5.74 5.06 18.70
CA LYS A 39 4.94 4.50 19.80
C LYS A 39 4.15 5.58 20.57
N LEU A 40 4.78 6.73 20.83
CA LEU A 40 4.14 7.84 21.53
C LEU A 40 2.99 8.39 20.70
N ARG A 41 3.21 8.64 19.40
CA ARG A 41 2.15 9.10 18.51
C ARG A 41 1.04 8.07 18.37
N CYS A 42 1.35 6.77 18.33
CA CYS A 42 0.33 5.72 18.32
C CYS A 42 -0.51 5.74 19.61
N HIS A 43 0.13 5.89 20.77
CA HIS A 43 -0.59 6.03 22.04
C HIS A 43 -1.42 7.32 22.10
N GLU A 44 -0.87 8.44 21.65
CA GLU A 44 -1.57 9.71 21.55
C GLU A 44 -2.80 9.62 20.63
N THR A 45 -2.65 9.01 19.45
CA THR A 45 -3.76 8.76 18.51
C THR A 45 -4.84 7.89 19.16
N LYS A 46 -4.48 6.83 19.90
CA LYS A 46 -5.45 6.02 20.67
C LYS A 46 -6.19 6.85 21.72
N THR A 47 -5.48 7.68 22.48
CA THR A 47 -6.09 8.54 23.50
C THR A 47 -7.04 9.56 22.87
N ARG A 48 -6.66 10.17 21.74
CA ARG A 48 -7.49 11.13 21.01
C ARG A 48 -8.70 10.46 20.36
N LEU A 49 -8.54 9.25 19.79
CA LEU A 49 -9.64 8.45 19.25
C LEU A 49 -10.70 8.17 20.32
N LYS A 50 -10.29 7.70 21.51
CA LYS A 50 -11.22 7.48 22.62
C LYS A 50 -11.98 8.75 23.04
N LYS A 51 -11.31 9.91 23.00
CA LYS A 51 -11.98 11.20 23.24
C LYS A 51 -12.96 11.56 22.13
N LEU A 52 -12.65 11.24 20.87
CA LEU A 52 -13.53 11.48 19.74
C LEU A 52 -14.80 10.61 19.81
N GLU A 53 -14.67 9.34 20.20
CA GLU A 53 -15.80 8.42 20.43
C GLU A 53 -16.78 9.02 21.46
N GLY A 54 -16.26 9.53 22.59
CA GLY A 54 -17.11 10.23 23.56
C GLY A 54 -17.75 11.51 23.03
N LEU A 55 -17.04 12.28 22.19
CA LEU A 55 -17.62 13.46 21.52
C LEU A 55 -18.72 13.09 20.53
N PHE A 56 -18.64 11.92 19.90
CA PHE A 56 -19.65 11.43 18.98
C PHE A 56 -20.96 11.10 19.71
N GLU A 57 -20.87 10.44 20.87
CA GLU A 57 -22.03 10.20 21.76
C GLU A 57 -22.65 11.52 22.23
N GLU A 58 -21.84 12.48 22.68
CA GLU A 58 -22.33 13.82 23.06
C GLU A 58 -23.03 14.54 21.89
N TYR A 59 -22.47 14.42 20.68
CA TYR A 59 -23.05 15.00 19.48
C TYR A 59 -24.42 14.42 19.17
N ASP A 60 -24.55 13.09 19.20
CA ASP A 60 -25.80 12.39 18.89
C ASP A 60 -26.94 12.81 19.83
N LEU A 61 -26.67 12.91 21.13
CA LEU A 61 -27.64 13.39 22.12
C LEU A 61 -28.07 14.84 21.85
N ILE A 62 -27.11 15.72 21.55
CA ILE A 62 -27.38 17.13 21.26
C ILE A 62 -28.19 17.27 19.97
N GLN A 63 -27.79 16.55 18.91
CA GLN A 63 -28.42 16.64 17.60
C GLN A 63 -29.86 16.11 17.66
N THR A 64 -30.09 14.98 18.35
CA THR A 64 -31.44 14.45 18.62
C THR A 64 -32.28 15.47 19.39
N SER A 65 -31.71 16.11 20.40
CA SER A 65 -32.42 17.16 21.17
C SER A 65 -32.80 18.38 20.32
N ILE A 66 -31.97 18.74 19.34
CA ILE A 66 -32.28 19.83 18.39
C ILE A 66 -33.42 19.41 17.46
N GLU A 67 -33.36 18.19 16.91
CA GLU A 67 -34.38 17.65 15.99
C GLU A 67 -35.76 17.56 16.65
N VAL A 68 -35.81 17.17 17.92
CA VAL A 68 -37.07 17.14 18.70
C VAL A 68 -37.60 18.55 18.98
N LYS A 69 -36.73 19.53 19.21
CA LYS A 69 -37.14 20.92 19.54
C LYS A 69 -37.42 21.77 18.30
N GLN A 70 -36.89 21.40 17.14
CA GLN A 70 -37.04 22.14 15.89
C GLN A 70 -37.14 21.17 14.72
N GLU A 71 -38.34 21.08 14.14
CA GLU A 71 -38.57 20.38 12.88
C GLU A 71 -38.01 21.22 11.73
N ASN A 72 -36.81 20.88 11.25
CA ASN A 72 -36.15 21.49 10.11
C ASN A 72 -35.46 20.39 9.29
N PRO A 73 -35.80 20.22 8.00
CA PRO A 73 -35.15 19.24 7.11
C PRO A 73 -33.61 19.39 7.05
N GLU A 74 -33.06 20.58 7.24
CA GLU A 74 -31.61 20.81 7.28
C GLU A 74 -30.91 20.09 8.43
N ASN A 75 -31.64 19.74 9.52
CA ASN A 75 -31.07 19.00 10.63
C ASN A 75 -30.61 17.60 10.21
N GLN A 76 -31.37 16.93 9.33
CA GLN A 76 -30.98 15.61 8.83
C GLN A 76 -29.73 15.68 7.96
N ILE A 77 -29.60 16.72 7.14
CA ILE A 77 -28.42 16.98 6.30
C ILE A 77 -27.20 17.25 7.17
N GLU A 78 -27.35 18.08 8.21
CA GLU A 78 -26.28 18.39 9.18
C GLU A 78 -25.85 17.14 9.96
N ARG A 79 -26.81 16.28 10.35
CA ARG A 79 -26.54 15.00 10.99
C ARG A 79 -25.70 14.12 10.07
N GLU A 80 -26.18 13.82 8.88
CA GLU A 80 -25.49 12.95 7.93
C GLU A 80 -24.08 13.47 7.62
N SER A 81 -23.93 14.78 7.35
CA SER A 81 -22.63 15.40 7.09
C SER A 81 -21.65 15.25 8.26
N SER A 82 -22.13 15.45 9.50
CA SER A 82 -21.28 15.38 10.68
C SER A 82 -20.94 13.94 11.06
N GLU A 83 -21.90 13.02 11.01
CA GLU A 83 -21.69 11.59 11.28
C GLU A 83 -20.67 11.00 10.29
N ASN A 84 -20.80 11.30 9.00
CA ASN A 84 -19.83 10.88 7.99
C ASN A 84 -18.40 11.35 8.32
N ARG A 85 -18.24 12.58 8.82
CA ARG A 85 -16.92 13.10 9.25
C ARG A 85 -16.39 12.37 10.48
N PHE A 86 -17.25 12.08 11.47
CA PHE A 86 -16.86 11.28 12.63
C PHE A 86 -16.41 9.88 12.23
N TYR A 87 -17.21 9.15 11.46
CA TYR A 87 -16.87 7.80 11.01
C TYR A 87 -15.58 7.78 10.22
N LYS A 88 -15.40 8.73 9.29
CA LYS A 88 -14.15 8.87 8.54
C LYS A 88 -12.95 9.06 9.45
N CYS A 89 -13.01 9.97 10.41
CA CYS A 89 -11.91 10.24 11.34
C CYS A 89 -11.58 9.04 12.22
N MET A 90 -12.61 8.35 12.73
CA MET A 90 -12.43 7.16 13.56
C MET A 90 -11.76 6.04 12.77
N ALA A 91 -12.21 5.79 11.54
CA ALA A 91 -11.61 4.81 10.64
C ALA A 91 -10.16 5.15 10.28
N GLU A 92 -9.88 6.39 9.89
CA GLU A 92 -8.52 6.85 9.57
C GLU A 92 -7.57 6.71 10.77
N ALA A 93 -8.02 7.09 11.98
CA ALA A 93 -7.25 6.93 13.20
C ALA A 93 -6.94 5.46 13.51
N GLN A 94 -7.94 4.58 13.35
CA GLN A 94 -7.79 3.14 13.58
C GLN A 94 -6.81 2.51 12.59
N GLU A 95 -6.90 2.86 11.30
CA GLU A 95 -5.97 2.39 10.25
C GLU A 95 -4.52 2.79 10.57
N ILE A 96 -4.30 4.04 11.01
CA ILE A 96 -2.99 4.54 11.42
C ILE A 96 -2.44 3.74 12.62
N ILE A 97 -3.29 3.42 13.59
CA ILE A 97 -2.92 2.63 14.77
C ILE A 97 -2.51 1.20 14.38
N ASP A 98 -3.25 0.57 13.47
CA ASP A 98 -3.01 -0.81 13.08
C ASP A 98 -1.80 -0.97 12.16
N LYS A 99 -1.54 0.01 11.27
CA LYS A 99 -0.27 0.08 10.50
C LYS A 99 0.95 0.02 11.42
N TYR A 100 0.93 0.73 12.55
CA TYR A 100 2.02 0.69 13.52
C TYR A 100 2.23 -0.68 14.17
N LYS A 101 1.15 -1.34 14.60
CA LYS A 101 1.24 -2.68 15.24
C LYS A 101 1.84 -3.70 14.26
N ASN A 102 1.36 -3.69 13.02
CA ASN A 102 1.79 -4.64 12.00
C ASN A 102 3.29 -4.55 11.71
N VAL A 103 3.88 -3.35 11.74
CA VAL A 103 5.32 -3.18 11.49
C VAL A 103 6.16 -3.78 12.62
N ILE A 104 5.77 -3.59 13.89
CA ILE A 104 6.53 -4.15 15.02
C ILE A 104 6.39 -5.65 15.10
N ASP A 105 5.17 -6.16 14.95
CA ASP A 105 4.89 -7.59 15.07
C ASP A 105 5.42 -8.39 13.86
N ALA A 106 5.62 -7.74 12.70
CA ALA A 106 6.23 -8.36 11.52
C ALA A 106 7.76 -8.49 11.59
N LEU A 107 8.44 -7.82 12.54
CA LEU A 107 9.88 -7.95 12.68
C LEU A 107 10.22 -9.32 13.28
N THR A 108 10.85 -10.16 12.47
CA THR A 108 11.29 -11.50 12.85
C THR A 108 12.78 -11.70 12.55
N GLY A 109 13.39 -12.71 13.18
CA GLY A 109 14.78 -13.10 12.92
C GLY A 109 15.79 -11.95 13.08
N SER A 110 16.64 -11.75 12.07
CA SER A 110 17.72 -10.76 12.12
C SER A 110 17.20 -9.32 12.24
N ALA A 111 16.03 -9.00 11.67
CA ALA A 111 15.45 -7.68 11.79
C ALA A 111 14.98 -7.37 13.22
N ALA A 112 14.38 -8.36 13.91
CA ALA A 112 14.04 -8.23 15.33
C ALA A 112 15.30 -8.07 16.20
N SER A 113 16.37 -8.82 15.91
CA SER A 113 17.62 -8.75 16.68
C SER A 113 18.31 -7.39 16.65
N VAL A 114 18.15 -6.61 15.56
CA VAL A 114 18.71 -5.25 15.41
C VAL A 114 18.16 -4.30 16.45
N ILE A 115 16.92 -4.53 16.88
CA ILE A 115 16.19 -3.65 17.79
C ILE A 115 15.94 -4.32 19.15
N ALA A 116 16.39 -5.57 19.35
CA ALA A 116 16.13 -6.37 20.54
C ALA A 116 16.78 -5.79 21.82
N SER A 117 17.87 -5.03 21.67
CA SER A 117 18.52 -4.33 22.79
C SER A 117 17.87 -2.98 23.13
N LEU A 118 16.85 -2.56 22.36
CA LEU A 118 16.15 -1.31 22.59
C LEU A 118 14.90 -1.56 23.44
N GLU A 119 14.80 -0.86 24.57
CA GLU A 119 13.55 -0.86 25.34
C GLU A 119 12.40 -0.27 24.51
N LEU A 120 11.20 -0.80 24.68
CA LEU A 120 9.99 -0.38 23.97
C LEU A 120 9.51 1.02 24.42
N SER A 121 10.21 2.06 23.98
CA SER A 121 9.90 3.46 24.22
C SER A 121 9.74 4.24 22.90
N SER A 122 9.12 5.41 22.98
CA SER A 122 8.93 6.29 21.82
C SER A 122 10.23 6.81 21.24
N ARG A 123 11.16 7.23 22.10
CA ARG A 123 12.51 7.68 21.72
C ARG A 123 13.28 6.56 21.01
N ASN A 124 13.11 5.32 21.45
CA ASN A 124 13.81 4.19 20.87
C ASN A 124 13.18 3.69 19.57
N TYR A 125 11.92 4.04 19.26
CA TYR A 125 11.30 3.66 17.99
C TYR A 125 11.95 4.37 16.81
N ASP A 126 12.18 5.69 16.90
CA ASP A 126 12.81 6.43 15.80
C ASP A 126 14.24 5.92 15.54
N ILE A 127 14.94 5.53 16.62
CA ILE A 127 16.26 4.89 16.55
C ILE A 127 16.15 3.49 15.92
N ALA A 128 15.18 2.67 16.35
CA ALA A 128 14.93 1.33 15.82
C ALA A 128 14.61 1.36 14.32
N TRP A 129 13.72 2.27 13.90
CA TRP A 129 13.35 2.46 12.50
C TRP A 129 14.55 2.91 11.66
N LYS A 130 15.34 3.87 12.17
CA LYS A 130 16.57 4.30 11.52
C LYS A 130 17.56 3.15 11.38
N LEU A 131 17.80 2.36 12.43
CA LEU A 131 18.71 1.20 12.37
C LEU A 131 18.24 0.14 11.37
N LEU A 132 16.93 -0.10 11.28
CA LEU A 132 16.34 -1.01 10.29
C LEU A 132 16.53 -0.48 8.86
N CYS A 133 16.29 0.82 8.65
CA CYS A 133 16.52 1.46 7.36
C CYS A 133 18.01 1.48 6.97
N ASP A 134 18.91 1.82 7.89
CA ASP A 134 20.35 1.85 7.65
C ASP A 134 20.88 0.44 7.28
N ARG A 135 20.30 -0.61 7.88
CA ARG A 135 20.74 -2.00 7.64
C ARG A 135 20.10 -2.63 6.40
N TYR A 136 18.81 -2.42 6.17
CA TYR A 136 18.03 -3.14 5.16
C TYR A 136 17.52 -2.28 4.01
N ASN A 137 17.47 -0.96 4.16
CA ASN A 137 17.01 -0.02 3.14
C ASN A 137 18.18 0.74 2.46
N ASP A 138 19.30 0.05 2.27
CA ASP A 138 20.39 0.56 1.41
C ASP A 138 19.97 0.40 -0.06
N LYS A 139 19.38 1.47 -0.60
CA LYS A 139 18.87 1.51 -1.99
C LYS A 139 19.88 0.98 -3.00
N ARG A 140 21.18 1.29 -2.83
CA ARG A 140 22.23 0.81 -3.76
C ARG A 140 22.34 -0.71 -3.75
N LYS A 141 22.36 -1.31 -2.55
CA LYS A 141 22.41 -2.77 -2.42
C LYS A 141 21.14 -3.44 -2.94
N LEU A 142 19.97 -2.85 -2.70
CA LEU A 142 18.71 -3.37 -3.20
C LEU A 142 18.65 -3.34 -4.73
N VAL A 143 19.07 -2.22 -5.34
CA VAL A 143 19.20 -2.12 -6.81
C VAL A 143 20.14 -3.21 -7.33
N CYS A 144 21.35 -3.33 -6.77
CA CYS A 144 22.30 -4.38 -7.16
C CYS A 144 21.73 -5.80 -6.98
N THR A 145 20.93 -6.03 -5.93
CA THR A 145 20.32 -7.33 -5.66
C THR A 145 19.29 -7.70 -6.72
N HIS A 146 18.41 -6.77 -7.09
CA HIS A 146 17.43 -7.01 -8.15
C HIS A 146 18.09 -7.16 -9.52
N LEU A 147 19.07 -6.30 -9.86
CA LEU A 147 19.82 -6.44 -11.10
C LEU A 147 20.51 -7.80 -11.18
N LYS A 148 21.25 -8.19 -10.13
CA LYS A 148 21.93 -9.49 -10.07
C LYS A 148 20.95 -10.64 -10.26
N ALA A 149 19.79 -10.62 -9.60
CA ALA A 149 18.76 -11.65 -9.77
C ALA A 149 18.18 -11.71 -11.20
N MET A 150 18.15 -10.60 -11.93
CA MET A 150 17.77 -10.60 -13.36
C MET A 150 18.87 -11.22 -14.23
N PHE A 151 20.14 -10.86 -14.00
CA PHE A 151 21.27 -11.42 -14.76
C PHE A 151 21.50 -12.91 -14.51
N ASP A 152 21.32 -13.35 -13.26
CA ASP A 152 21.54 -14.73 -12.81
C ASP A 152 20.33 -15.65 -13.10
N ALA A 153 19.28 -15.14 -13.77
CA ALA A 153 18.12 -15.96 -14.13
C ALA A 153 18.57 -17.20 -14.93
N PRO A 154 18.04 -18.40 -14.61
CA PRO A 154 18.40 -19.63 -15.30
C PRO A 154 17.83 -19.66 -16.71
N ILE A 155 18.37 -20.53 -17.56
CA ILE A 155 17.79 -20.82 -18.88
C ILE A 155 16.46 -21.55 -18.67
N THR A 156 15.42 -21.12 -19.37
CA THR A 156 14.06 -21.67 -19.26
C THR A 156 13.68 -22.43 -20.53
N SER A 157 13.22 -23.67 -20.36
CA SER A 157 12.82 -24.57 -21.47
C SER A 157 11.37 -25.08 -21.38
N GLU A 158 10.72 -24.97 -20.22
CA GLU A 158 9.38 -25.53 -19.97
C GLU A 158 8.30 -24.43 -19.93
N ALA A 159 7.04 -24.81 -20.20
CA ALA A 159 5.90 -23.90 -20.19
C ALA A 159 5.73 -23.14 -18.86
N SER A 160 5.80 -23.86 -17.74
CA SER A 160 5.76 -23.31 -16.38
C SER A 160 6.91 -22.31 -16.14
N SER A 161 8.08 -22.62 -16.69
CA SER A 161 9.28 -21.79 -16.57
C SER A 161 9.19 -20.49 -17.38
N LEU A 162 8.48 -20.46 -18.52
CA LEU A 162 8.28 -19.24 -19.31
C LEU A 162 7.34 -18.24 -18.63
N ARG A 163 6.26 -18.71 -17.99
CA ARG A 163 5.39 -17.82 -17.20
C ARG A 163 6.12 -17.31 -15.96
N SER A 164 6.86 -18.18 -15.28
CA SER A 164 7.73 -17.79 -14.17
C SER A 164 8.77 -16.75 -14.59
N LEU A 165 9.34 -16.86 -15.81
CA LEU A 165 10.26 -15.87 -16.36
C LEU A 165 9.60 -14.50 -16.54
N ALA A 166 8.38 -14.46 -17.12
CA ALA A 166 7.63 -13.22 -17.28
C ALA A 166 7.34 -12.56 -15.92
N ASP A 167 6.90 -13.33 -14.93
CA ASP A 167 6.66 -12.85 -13.57
C ASP A 167 7.95 -12.36 -12.90
N HIS A 168 9.07 -13.04 -13.13
CA HIS A 168 10.39 -12.66 -12.61
C HIS A 168 10.83 -11.30 -13.16
N ILE A 169 10.72 -11.09 -14.47
CA ILE A 169 11.03 -9.80 -15.11
C ILE A 169 10.16 -8.69 -14.51
N ALA A 170 8.83 -8.88 -14.48
CA ALA A 170 7.88 -7.88 -14.00
C ALA A 170 8.10 -7.54 -12.52
N LYS A 171 8.37 -8.54 -11.68
CA LYS A 171 8.70 -8.37 -10.26
C LYS A 171 9.92 -7.47 -10.08
N HIS A 172 11.00 -7.75 -10.80
CA HIS A 172 12.25 -7.02 -10.64
C HIS A 172 12.19 -5.59 -11.20
N LEU A 173 11.55 -5.38 -12.35
CA LEU A 173 11.32 -4.02 -12.88
C LEU A 173 10.46 -3.16 -11.94
N ARG A 174 9.38 -3.73 -11.39
CA ARG A 174 8.52 -3.03 -10.41
C ARG A 174 9.29 -2.65 -9.15
N ALA A 175 10.15 -3.54 -8.66
CA ALA A 175 10.98 -3.28 -7.48
C ALA A 175 12.00 -2.15 -7.76
N LEU A 176 12.66 -2.19 -8.92
CA LEU A 176 13.61 -1.15 -9.34
C LEU A 176 12.93 0.21 -9.53
N SER A 177 11.75 0.25 -10.15
CA SER A 177 10.93 1.47 -10.28
C SER A 177 10.58 2.06 -8.92
N THR A 178 10.14 1.22 -7.96
CA THR A 178 9.86 1.65 -6.57
C THR A 178 11.09 2.20 -5.86
N LEU A 179 12.29 1.72 -6.20
CA LEU A 179 13.56 2.20 -5.66
C LEU A 179 14.03 3.52 -6.28
N GLY A 180 13.38 3.97 -7.37
CA GLY A 180 13.65 5.23 -8.07
C GLY A 180 14.38 5.09 -9.41
N GLU A 181 14.59 3.87 -9.89
CA GLU A 181 15.18 3.64 -11.22
C GLU A 181 14.15 3.92 -12.32
N LYS A 182 14.58 4.60 -13.39
CA LYS A 182 13.71 4.94 -14.53
C LYS A 182 13.62 3.78 -15.52
N THR A 183 12.86 2.75 -15.15
CA THR A 183 12.74 1.50 -15.93
C THR A 183 11.88 1.63 -17.19
N ASP A 184 11.18 2.74 -17.39
CA ASP A 184 10.18 2.92 -18.46
C ASP A 184 10.75 2.79 -19.88
N ASN A 185 12.06 2.96 -20.05
CA ASN A 185 12.74 2.90 -21.35
C ASN A 185 13.70 1.71 -21.45
N TRP A 186 13.53 0.67 -20.63
CA TRP A 186 14.46 -0.46 -20.58
C TRP A 186 14.05 -1.62 -21.50
N ASP A 187 12.97 -1.50 -22.27
CA ASP A 187 12.39 -2.60 -23.04
C ASP A 187 13.44 -3.37 -23.85
N SER A 188 14.21 -2.68 -24.68
CA SER A 188 15.22 -3.33 -25.53
C SER A 188 16.31 -4.03 -24.74
N LEU A 189 16.74 -3.47 -23.60
CA LEU A 189 17.76 -4.06 -22.74
C LEU A 189 17.23 -5.34 -22.07
N ILE A 190 16.01 -5.29 -21.55
CA ILE A 190 15.39 -6.42 -20.86
C ILE A 190 15.06 -7.53 -21.84
N ILE A 191 14.49 -7.19 -23.01
CA ILE A 191 14.21 -8.17 -24.06
C ILE A 191 15.51 -8.84 -24.50
N PHE A 192 16.58 -8.08 -24.74
CA PHE A 192 17.88 -8.66 -25.10
C PHE A 192 18.40 -9.61 -24.01
N LEU A 193 18.40 -9.17 -22.74
CA LEU A 193 18.88 -9.97 -21.61
C LEU A 193 18.11 -11.29 -21.47
N PHE A 194 16.78 -11.24 -21.53
CA PHE A 194 15.94 -12.41 -21.29
C PHE A 194 15.73 -13.28 -22.53
N SER A 195 15.90 -12.76 -23.74
CA SER A 195 15.97 -13.58 -24.96
C SER A 195 17.13 -14.57 -24.88
N ALA A 196 18.25 -14.18 -24.25
CA ALA A 196 19.39 -15.06 -24.01
C ALA A 196 19.15 -16.12 -22.92
N LYS A 197 18.01 -16.05 -22.20
CA LYS A 197 17.59 -17.04 -21.20
C LYS A 197 16.56 -18.03 -21.75
N LEU A 198 16.15 -17.88 -22.99
CA LEU A 198 15.28 -18.85 -23.67
C LEU A 198 16.11 -20.03 -24.15
N ASP A 199 15.54 -21.23 -24.07
CA ASP A 199 16.13 -22.41 -24.72
C ASP A 199 16.22 -22.22 -26.24
N SER A 200 17.03 -23.04 -26.91
CA SER A 200 17.29 -22.89 -28.34
C SER A 200 16.02 -22.92 -29.20
N VAL A 201 15.02 -23.73 -28.85
CA VAL A 201 13.80 -23.86 -29.66
C VAL A 201 12.93 -22.61 -29.46
N THR A 202 12.75 -22.18 -28.21
CA THR A 202 11.95 -20.99 -27.92
C THR A 202 12.61 -19.70 -28.43
N SER A 203 13.95 -19.62 -28.39
CA SER A 203 14.71 -18.51 -28.96
C SER A 203 14.47 -18.37 -30.47
N ILE A 204 14.50 -19.48 -31.23
CA ILE A 204 14.18 -19.47 -32.67
C ILE A 204 12.75 -18.96 -32.90
N LYS A 205 11.78 -19.45 -32.12
CA LYS A 205 10.39 -19.02 -32.21
C LYS A 205 10.20 -17.53 -31.88
N TRP A 206 11.01 -17.01 -30.97
CA TRP A 206 11.02 -15.58 -30.69
C TRP A 206 11.55 -14.77 -31.87
N GLU A 207 12.64 -15.20 -32.52
CA GLU A 207 13.18 -14.52 -33.70
C GLU A 207 12.21 -14.57 -34.90
N GLU A 208 11.54 -15.70 -35.13
CA GLU A 208 10.48 -15.82 -36.15
C GLU A 208 9.36 -14.82 -35.89
N TYR A 209 8.87 -14.75 -34.65
CA TYR A 209 7.81 -13.83 -34.26
C TYR A 209 8.27 -12.37 -34.39
N LYS A 210 9.48 -12.05 -33.94
CA LYS A 210 10.07 -10.71 -34.04
C LYS A 210 10.21 -10.26 -35.49
N GLY A 211 10.61 -11.16 -36.39
CA GLY A 211 10.69 -10.87 -37.83
C GLY A 211 9.36 -10.55 -38.50
N SER A 212 8.23 -10.92 -37.88
CA SER A 212 6.89 -10.55 -38.35
C SER A 212 6.41 -9.17 -37.88
N LEU A 213 7.13 -8.53 -36.96
CA LEU A 213 6.77 -7.21 -36.41
C LEU A 213 7.31 -6.09 -37.31
N SER A 214 6.53 -5.00 -37.42
CA SER A 214 6.93 -3.80 -38.17
C SER A 214 7.88 -2.88 -37.39
N GLU A 215 7.83 -2.94 -36.07
CA GLU A 215 8.61 -2.10 -35.16
C GLU A 215 9.36 -2.95 -34.13
N VAL A 216 10.33 -2.33 -33.46
CA VAL A 216 11.09 -2.98 -32.38
C VAL A 216 10.12 -3.37 -31.26
N PRO A 217 10.14 -4.63 -30.78
CA PRO A 217 9.21 -5.07 -29.75
C PRO A 217 9.45 -4.34 -28.43
N ASN A 218 8.37 -4.04 -27.72
CA ASN A 218 8.38 -3.61 -26.33
C ASN A 218 8.14 -4.79 -25.37
N LEU A 219 8.21 -4.56 -24.06
CA LEU A 219 8.01 -5.62 -23.07
C LEU A 219 6.61 -6.23 -23.10
N GLU A 220 5.58 -5.47 -23.47
CA GLU A 220 4.22 -6.00 -23.60
C GLU A 220 4.14 -7.09 -24.68
N ILE A 221 4.74 -6.83 -25.84
CA ILE A 221 4.85 -7.80 -26.94
C ILE A 221 5.66 -9.02 -26.49
N PHE A 222 6.78 -8.82 -25.80
CA PHE A 222 7.60 -9.92 -25.31
C PHE A 222 6.85 -10.79 -24.28
N TYR A 223 6.12 -10.18 -23.34
CA TYR A 223 5.28 -10.93 -22.40
C TYR A 223 4.17 -11.71 -23.10
N ALA A 224 3.54 -11.13 -24.12
CA ALA A 224 2.51 -11.80 -24.91
C ALA A 224 3.10 -13.06 -25.60
N PHE A 225 4.29 -12.93 -26.18
CA PHE A 225 5.01 -14.07 -26.76
C PHE A 225 5.29 -15.17 -25.73
N LEU A 226 5.84 -14.83 -24.56
CA LEU A 226 6.18 -15.82 -23.52
C LEU A 226 4.94 -16.60 -23.06
N ARG A 227 3.81 -15.90 -22.88
CA ARG A 227 2.53 -16.53 -22.49
C ARG A 227 2.00 -17.45 -23.58
N MET A 228 1.91 -16.95 -24.82
CA MET A 228 1.48 -17.73 -25.98
C MET A 228 2.34 -18.99 -26.13
N ARG A 229 3.66 -18.86 -26.01
CA ARG A 229 4.58 -19.99 -26.12
C ARG A 229 4.35 -21.02 -25.01
N ALA A 230 4.12 -20.57 -23.77
CA ALA A 230 3.79 -21.45 -22.66
C ALA A 230 2.49 -22.22 -22.90
N ASP A 231 1.44 -21.56 -23.39
CA ASP A 231 0.16 -22.20 -23.73
C ASP A 231 0.34 -23.30 -24.79
N VAL A 232 1.13 -23.02 -25.84
CA VAL A 232 1.44 -24.00 -26.90
C VAL A 232 2.18 -25.22 -26.33
N LEU A 233 3.18 -24.99 -25.48
CA LEU A 233 3.95 -26.08 -24.88
C LEU A 233 3.08 -26.97 -23.98
N GLU A 234 2.18 -26.40 -23.19
CA GLU A 234 1.21 -27.14 -22.38
C GLU A 234 0.26 -27.99 -23.22
N ALA A 235 -0.31 -27.42 -24.28
CA ALA A 235 -1.20 -28.16 -25.18
C ALA A 235 -0.48 -29.36 -25.83
N THR A 236 0.76 -29.17 -26.28
CA THR A 236 1.55 -30.25 -26.90
C THR A 236 1.99 -31.33 -25.90
N ALA A 237 2.25 -30.95 -24.65
CA ALA A 237 2.60 -31.89 -23.59
C ALA A 237 1.39 -32.76 -23.17
N ALA A 238 0.20 -32.16 -23.09
CA ALA A 238 -1.04 -32.88 -22.78
C ALA A 238 -1.36 -33.94 -23.86
N SER A 239 -1.29 -33.55 -25.14
CA SER A 239 -1.53 -34.49 -26.26
C SER A 239 -0.51 -35.63 -26.34
N SER A 240 0.71 -35.45 -25.81
CA SER A 240 1.74 -36.49 -25.78
C SER A 240 1.58 -37.46 -24.60
N SER A 241 0.78 -37.12 -23.59
CA SER A 241 0.52 -37.96 -22.40
C SER A 241 -0.71 -38.87 -22.53
N GLU A 242 -1.53 -38.64 -23.55
CA GLU A 242 -2.75 -39.41 -23.84
C GLU A 242 -2.53 -40.53 -24.88
N HIS A 243 -1.29 -40.76 -25.31
CA HIS A 243 -0.87 -41.81 -26.25
C HIS A 243 0.27 -42.64 -25.65
#